data_AF-A0A534SSU1-F1
#
_entry.id   AF-A0A534SSU1-F1
#
_cell.length_a   1.000
_cell.length_b   1.000
_cell.length_c   1.000
_cell.angle_alpha   90.00
_cell.angle_beta   90.00
_cell.angle_gamma   90.00
#
_symmetry.space_group_name_H-M   'P 1'
#
loop_
_entity.id
_entity.type
_entity.pdbx_description
1 polymer ?
#
loop_
_entity_poly.entity_id
_entity_poly.type
_entity_poly.pdbx_seq_one_letter_code
_entity_poly.pdbx_strand_id
1 'polypeptide(L)'
;MRVSLALLADYSNVSREGKLNILGIFDTIYAPGFPTTHAHMQLVVRFEADAREAGATRQVEVQFRTQDGTVLFRLPGAMTVQPGELGETIRTDHILNVTNLNLEHPGRYAFDVLVDGQVAATVPLRVEQIPARH
;
A
#
# COMPACT_ATOMS: atom_id res chain seq x y z
N MET A 1 -15.90 -7.14 -2.39
CA MET A 1 -14.69 -6.35 -2.71
C MET A 1 -13.44 -7.16 -2.47
N ARG A 2 -12.47 -7.10 -3.39
CA ARG A 2 -11.15 -7.74 -3.28
C ARG A 2 -10.05 -6.76 -3.66
N VAL A 3 -8.82 -7.06 -3.29
CA VAL A 3 -7.62 -6.36 -3.77
C VAL A 3 -7.07 -7.11 -4.99
N SER A 4 -6.97 -6.44 -6.14
CA SER A 4 -6.40 -7.04 -7.38
C SER A 4 -4.97 -6.58 -7.69
N LEU A 5 -4.52 -5.50 -7.04
CA LEU A 5 -3.13 -5.01 -7.09
C LEU A 5 -2.77 -4.41 -5.72
N ALA A 6 -1.58 -4.71 -5.20
CA ALA A 6 -1.01 -4.02 -4.04
C ALA A 6 0.53 -4.06 -4.14
N LEU A 7 1.19 -2.90 -4.12
CA LEU A 7 2.65 -2.79 -4.24
C LEU A 7 3.18 -1.48 -3.66
N LEU A 8 4.51 -1.41 -3.47
CA LEU A 8 5.22 -0.18 -3.17
C LEU A 8 5.88 0.38 -4.43
N ALA A 9 5.89 1.71 -4.54
CA ALA A 9 6.53 2.40 -5.65
C ALA A 9 7.10 3.76 -5.22
N ASP A 10 8.09 4.26 -5.94
CA ASP A 10 8.61 5.62 -5.75
C ASP A 10 7.52 6.67 -6.06
N TYR A 11 6.73 6.43 -7.11
CA TYR A 11 5.66 7.34 -7.52
C TYR A 11 4.58 6.65 -8.35
N SER A 12 3.38 7.22 -8.31
CA SER A 12 2.23 6.80 -9.10
C SER A 12 1.25 7.95 -9.27
N ASN A 13 0.43 7.86 -10.31
CA ASN A 13 -0.66 8.79 -10.56
C ASN A 13 -1.79 8.10 -11.34
N VAL A 14 -2.96 8.71 -11.33
CA VAL A 14 -4.04 8.38 -12.27
C VAL A 14 -4.08 9.48 -13.32
N SER A 15 -3.93 9.11 -14.59
CA SER A 15 -3.98 10.06 -15.70
C SER A 15 -5.38 10.65 -15.87
N ARG A 16 -5.51 11.69 -16.69
CA ARG A 16 -6.82 12.27 -17.02
C ARG A 16 -7.76 11.27 -17.69
N GLU A 17 -7.20 10.30 -18.40
CA GLU A 17 -7.92 9.19 -19.04
C GLU A 17 -8.23 8.04 -18.08
N GLY A 18 -7.93 8.17 -16.78
CA GLY A 18 -8.21 7.15 -15.77
C GLY A 18 -7.19 6.00 -15.73
N LYS A 19 -6.01 6.15 -16.36
CA LYS A 19 -4.98 5.10 -16.34
C LYS A 19 -4.09 5.24 -15.13
N LEU A 20 -3.95 4.16 -14.37
CA LEU A 20 -2.96 4.06 -13.30
C LEU A 20 -1.55 3.93 -13.88
N ASN A 21 -0.70 4.92 -13.61
CA ASN A 21 0.72 4.90 -13.92
C ASN A 21 1.49 4.66 -12.62
N ILE A 22 2.48 3.77 -12.67
CA ILE A 22 3.33 3.41 -11.53
C ILE A 22 4.79 3.45 -11.99
N LEU A 23 5.63 4.15 -11.24
CA LEU A 23 7.04 4.34 -11.52
C LEU A 23 7.87 3.87 -10.33
N GLY A 24 8.90 3.07 -10.61
CA GLY A 24 9.85 2.61 -9.59
C GLY A 24 9.22 1.64 -8.60
N ILE A 25 8.65 0.53 -9.08
CA ILE A 25 8.13 -0.53 -8.19
C ILE A 25 9.32 -1.18 -7.48
N PHE A 26 9.23 -1.30 -6.16
CA PHE A 26 10.27 -1.93 -5.34
C PHE A 26 9.67 -2.72 -4.18
N ASP A 27 10.50 -3.56 -3.57
CA ASP A 27 10.18 -4.28 -2.34
C ASP A 27 11.28 -4.18 -1.28
N THR A 28 12.39 -3.48 -1.59
CA THR A 28 13.58 -3.40 -0.76
C THR A 28 14.12 -1.97 -0.65
N ILE A 29 14.32 -1.50 0.57
CA ILE A 29 15.04 -0.26 0.90
C ILE A 29 16.44 -0.62 1.35
N TYR A 30 17.44 0.06 0.79
CA TYR A 30 18.83 -0.06 1.19
C TYR A 30 19.26 1.20 1.94
N ALA A 31 19.83 1.05 3.13
CA ALA A 31 20.28 2.15 3.97
C ALA A 31 21.76 1.98 4.38
N PRO A 32 22.54 3.07 4.53
CA PRO A 32 23.94 2.97 4.96
C PRO A 32 24.10 2.65 6.45
N GLY A 33 23.07 2.91 7.25
CA GLY A 33 23.08 2.70 8.70
C GLY A 33 21.69 2.89 9.30
N PHE A 34 21.55 2.56 10.58
CA PHE A 34 20.28 2.59 11.32
C PHE A 34 20.47 3.32 12.67
N PRO A 35 19.45 4.04 13.18
CA PRO A 35 18.13 4.25 12.56
C PRO A 35 18.22 5.07 11.27
N THR A 36 17.22 4.89 10.40
CA THR A 36 17.16 5.60 9.12
C THR A 36 15.74 6.08 8.82
N THR A 37 15.63 7.12 8.00
CA THR A 37 14.35 7.66 7.55
C THR A 37 14.27 7.51 6.04
N HIS A 38 13.30 6.73 5.56
CA HIS A 38 12.97 6.68 4.14
C HIS A 38 12.05 7.85 3.80
N ALA A 39 12.53 8.74 2.92
CA ALA A 39 11.92 10.06 2.74
C ALA A 39 10.50 10.00 2.16
N HIS A 40 10.29 9.18 1.13
CA HIS A 40 9.02 9.08 0.43
C HIS A 40 8.90 7.75 -0.30
N MET A 41 7.72 7.14 -0.21
CA MET A 41 7.25 6.09 -1.10
C MET A 41 5.73 6.12 -1.18
N GLN A 42 5.16 5.32 -2.07
CA GLN A 42 3.71 5.16 -2.19
C GLN A 42 3.31 3.70 -2.07
N LEU A 43 2.29 3.44 -1.25
CA LEU A 43 1.52 2.20 -1.31
C LEU A 43 0.39 2.38 -2.31
N VAL A 44 0.43 1.58 -3.37
CA VAL A 44 -0.58 1.60 -4.45
C VAL A 44 -1.45 0.37 -4.30
N VAL A 45 -2.77 0.56 -4.21
CA VAL A 45 -3.75 -0.52 -4.05
C VAL A 45 -4.88 -0.35 -5.07
N ARG A 46 -5.21 -1.41 -5.79
CA ARG A 46 -6.42 -1.48 -6.62
C ARG A 46 -7.44 -2.40 -5.97
N PHE A 47 -8.62 -1.84 -5.72
CA PHE A 47 -9.78 -2.61 -5.31
C PHE A 47 -10.67 -2.94 -6.51
N GLU A 48 -11.24 -4.14 -6.48
CA GLU A 48 -12.28 -4.59 -7.40
C GLU A 48 -13.53 -4.96 -6.61
N ALA A 49 -14.67 -4.42 -7.03
CA ALA A 49 -15.97 -4.70 -6.44
C ALA A 49 -16.96 -5.16 -7.51
N ASP A 50 -17.88 -6.03 -7.12
CA ASP A 50 -19.00 -6.42 -7.97
C ASP A 50 -19.98 -5.25 -8.12
N ALA A 51 -20.66 -5.14 -9.26
CA ALA A 51 -21.65 -4.09 -9.51
C ALA A 51 -22.76 -4.04 -8.44
N ARG A 52 -23.08 -5.19 -7.81
CA ARG A 52 -24.05 -5.29 -6.70
C ARG A 52 -23.58 -4.63 -5.40
N GLU A 53 -22.29 -4.32 -5.28
CA GLU A 53 -21.71 -3.62 -4.15
C GLU A 53 -21.73 -2.09 -4.31
N ALA A 54 -22.25 -1.57 -5.44
CA ALA A 54 -22.36 -0.14 -5.68
C ALA A 54 -23.14 0.57 -4.56
N GLY A 55 -22.59 1.69 -4.07
CA GLY A 55 -23.14 2.47 -2.94
C GLY A 55 -22.78 1.92 -1.56
N ALA A 56 -22.23 0.70 -1.45
CA ALA A 56 -21.75 0.19 -0.17
C ALA A 56 -20.48 0.93 0.26
N THR A 57 -20.41 1.27 1.55
CA THR A 57 -19.18 1.78 2.17
C THR A 57 -18.48 0.63 2.88
N ARG A 58 -17.19 0.45 2.57
CA ARG A 58 -16.32 -0.58 3.14
C ARG A 58 -15.26 0.08 4.01
N GLN A 59 -14.96 -0.53 5.16
CA GLN A 59 -13.85 -0.07 5.99
C GLN A 59 -12.55 -0.60 5.40
N VAL A 60 -11.59 0.29 5.19
CA VAL A 60 -10.26 -0.05 4.69
C VAL A 60 -9.24 0.40 5.73
N GLU A 61 -8.35 -0.48 6.16
CA GLU A 61 -7.28 -0.12 7.07
C GLU A 61 -5.94 -0.57 6.50
N VAL A 62 -4.95 0.30 6.54
CA VAL A 62 -3.56 -0.07 6.26
C VAL A 62 -2.81 -0.18 7.57
N GLN A 63 -2.17 -1.31 7.82
CA GLN A 63 -1.28 -1.52 8.95
C GLN A 63 0.15 -1.68 8.45
N PHE A 64 1.09 -0.93 9.02
CA PHE A 64 2.51 -1.17 8.80
C PHE A 64 3.08 -1.91 10.00
N ARG A 65 3.71 -3.06 9.76
CA ARG A 65 4.18 -3.95 10.83
C ARG A 65 5.57 -4.52 10.58
N THR A 66 6.21 -4.91 11.66
CA THR A 66 7.46 -5.67 11.70
C THR A 66 7.21 -7.17 11.48
N GLN A 67 8.28 -7.93 11.27
CA GLN A 67 8.25 -9.38 11.08
C GLN A 67 7.63 -10.15 12.27
N ASP A 68 7.80 -9.66 13.49
CA ASP A 68 7.25 -10.25 14.72
C ASP A 68 5.75 -9.97 14.92
N GLY A 69 5.13 -9.18 14.03
CA GLY A 69 3.73 -8.82 14.08
C GLY A 69 3.44 -7.52 14.86
N THR A 70 4.46 -6.83 15.38
CA THR A 70 4.25 -5.52 16.02
C THR A 70 3.78 -4.50 14.98
N VAL A 71 2.61 -3.91 15.22
CA VAL A 71 2.06 -2.87 14.35
C VAL A 71 2.65 -1.52 14.75
N LEU A 72 3.41 -0.92 13.84
CA LEU A 72 4.07 0.37 14.02
C LEU A 72 3.11 1.53 13.86
N PHE A 73 2.19 1.44 12.87
CA PHE A 73 1.08 2.37 12.75
C PHE A 73 -0.12 1.74 12.02
N ARG A 74 -1.28 2.38 12.18
CA ARG A 74 -2.53 2.06 11.49
C ARG A 74 -3.08 3.31 10.83
N LEU A 75 -3.59 3.16 9.62
CA LEU A 75 -4.26 4.21 8.87
C LEU A 75 -5.67 3.72 8.53
N PRO A 76 -6.67 4.05 9.36
CA PRO A 76 -8.06 3.72 9.07
C PRO A 76 -8.59 4.65 7.97
N GLY A 77 -9.46 4.10 7.14
CA GLY A 77 -10.15 4.80 6.07
C GLY A 77 -11.46 4.11 5.72
N ALA A 78 -12.27 4.78 4.92
CA ALA A 78 -13.50 4.21 4.39
C ALA A 78 -13.54 4.49 2.89
N MET A 79 -14.03 3.52 2.13
CA MET A 79 -14.21 3.65 0.69
C MET A 79 -15.66 3.36 0.35
N THR A 80 -16.32 4.32 -0.30
CA THR A 80 -17.63 4.11 -0.90
C THR A 80 -17.44 3.64 -2.34
N VAL A 81 -17.94 2.45 -2.64
CA VAL A 81 -17.92 1.87 -3.98
C VAL A 81 -18.79 2.72 -4.88
N GLN A 82 -18.17 3.47 -5.78
CA GLN A 82 -18.89 4.32 -6.73
C GLN A 82 -19.53 3.44 -7.81
N PRO A 83 -20.77 3.72 -8.23
CA PRO A 83 -21.38 3.01 -9.34
C PRO A 83 -20.51 3.10 -10.60
N GLY A 84 -20.18 1.97 -11.21
CA GLY A 84 -19.55 1.90 -12.52
C GLY A 84 -20.58 1.95 -13.66
N GLU A 85 -20.12 1.73 -14.90
CA GLU A 85 -21.02 1.42 -16.01
C GLU A 85 -21.74 0.09 -15.77
N LEU A 86 -22.97 -0.03 -16.29
CA LEU A 86 -23.88 -1.11 -15.94
C LEU A 86 -23.26 -2.49 -16.27
N GLY A 87 -23.06 -3.32 -15.25
CA GLY A 87 -22.58 -4.70 -15.39
C GLY A 87 -21.06 -4.88 -15.39
N GLU A 88 -20.28 -3.80 -15.28
CA GLU A 88 -18.82 -3.89 -15.23
C GLU A 88 -18.29 -4.03 -13.79
N THR A 89 -17.12 -4.67 -13.65
CA THR A 89 -16.37 -4.69 -12.38
C THR A 89 -15.89 -3.28 -12.06
N ILE A 90 -16.27 -2.78 -10.88
CA ILE A 90 -15.89 -1.46 -10.42
C ILE A 90 -14.44 -1.53 -9.94
N ARG A 91 -13.58 -0.66 -10.48
CA ARG A 91 -12.16 -0.56 -10.11
C ARG A 91 -11.90 0.77 -9.43
N THR A 92 -11.19 0.74 -8.31
CA THR A 92 -10.81 1.96 -7.59
C THR A 92 -9.36 1.86 -7.16
N ASP A 93 -8.56 2.82 -7.62
CA ASP A 93 -7.15 2.95 -7.27
C ASP A 93 -6.99 3.87 -6.06
N HIS A 94 -6.24 3.40 -5.07
CA HIS A 94 -5.86 4.15 -3.89
C HIS A 94 -4.34 4.28 -3.84
N ILE A 95 -3.88 5.52 -3.72
CA ILE A 95 -2.46 5.86 -3.62
C ILE A 95 -2.25 6.51 -2.25
N LEU A 96 -1.58 5.80 -1.37
CA LEU A 96 -1.18 6.31 -0.06
C LEU A 96 0.26 6.79 -0.12
N ASN A 97 0.49 8.08 0.12
CA ASN A 97 1.84 8.62 0.29
C ASN A 97 2.32 8.31 1.71
N VAL A 98 3.47 7.65 1.81
CA VAL A 98 4.18 7.39 3.05
C VAL A 98 5.44 8.24 3.04
N THR A 99 5.51 9.23 3.92
CA THR A 99 6.66 10.15 4.01
C THR A 99 7.36 10.03 5.35
N ASN A 100 8.67 10.24 5.34
CA ASN A 100 9.53 10.20 6.52
C ASN A 100 9.32 8.94 7.37
N LEU A 101 9.29 7.78 6.72
CA LEU A 101 9.12 6.50 7.41
C LEU A 101 10.38 6.18 8.20
N ASN A 102 10.27 6.15 9.52
CA ASN A 102 11.37 5.78 10.40
C ASN A 102 11.51 4.26 10.48
N LEU A 103 12.73 3.78 10.25
CA LEU A 103 13.11 2.38 10.27
C LEU A 103 14.27 2.23 11.27
N GLU A 104 13.96 1.63 12.42
CA GLU A 104 14.91 1.48 13.53
C GLU A 104 15.99 0.42 13.24
N HIS A 105 15.64 -0.63 12.50
CA HIS A 105 16.50 -1.79 12.27
C HIS A 105 16.37 -2.32 10.83
N PRO A 106 17.42 -2.97 10.30
CA PRO A 106 17.26 -3.79 9.10
C PRO A 106 16.33 -4.97 9.41
N GLY A 107 15.57 -5.43 8.42
CA GLY A 107 14.66 -6.54 8.62
C GLY A 107 13.53 -6.61 7.60
N ARG A 108 12.53 -7.43 7.93
CA ARG A 108 11.31 -7.57 7.15
C ARG A 108 10.17 -6.81 7.81
N TYR A 109 9.47 -6.07 6.99
CA TYR A 109 8.27 -5.31 7.32
C TYR A 109 7.18 -5.68 6.32
N ALA A 110 5.95 -5.26 6.61
CA ALA A 110 4.83 -5.46 5.71
C ALA A 110 3.80 -4.36 5.87
N PHE A 111 3.15 -4.01 4.75
CA PHE A 111 1.88 -3.31 4.74
C PHE A 111 0.77 -4.32 4.56
N ASP A 112 -0.05 -4.51 5.59
CA ASP A 112 -1.29 -5.26 5.46
C ASP A 112 -2.42 -4.28 5.09
N VAL A 113 -3.14 -4.60 4.02
CA VAL A 113 -4.35 -3.91 3.60
C VAL A 113 -5.54 -4.75 4.05
N LEU A 114 -6.31 -4.21 4.98
CA LEU A 114 -7.49 -4.86 5.53
C LEU A 114 -8.75 -4.26 4.91
N VAL A 115 -9.72 -5.12 4.64
CA VAL A 115 -11.08 -4.76 4.23
C VAL A 115 -12.04 -5.36 5.24
N ASP A 116 -12.86 -4.52 5.88
CA ASP A 116 -13.81 -4.91 6.93
C ASP A 116 -13.15 -5.77 8.03
N GLY A 117 -11.92 -5.41 8.41
CA GLY A 117 -11.14 -6.06 9.46
C GLY A 117 -10.44 -7.37 9.05
N GLN A 118 -10.52 -7.77 7.77
CA GLN A 118 -9.84 -8.96 7.25
C GLN A 118 -8.69 -8.57 6.32
N VAL A 119 -7.52 -9.21 6.46
CA VAL A 119 -6.38 -8.96 5.57
C VAL A 119 -6.74 -9.40 4.15
N ALA A 120 -6.83 -8.43 3.24
CA ALA A 120 -7.15 -8.63 1.84
C ALA A 120 -5.87 -8.71 0.97
N ALA A 121 -4.80 -8.04 1.38
CA ALA A 121 -3.49 -8.14 0.75
C ALA A 121 -2.37 -7.81 1.76
N THR A 122 -1.18 -8.37 1.52
CA THR A 122 0.04 -8.06 2.27
C THR A 122 1.13 -7.67 1.27
N VAL A 123 1.72 -6.49 1.43
CA VAL A 123 2.83 -6.00 0.62
C VAL A 123 4.11 -6.05 1.45
N PRO A 124 5.06 -6.95 1.14
CA PRO A 124 6.31 -7.06 1.88
C PRO A 124 7.23 -5.86 1.60
N LEU A 125 7.95 -5.43 2.64
CA LEU A 125 9.04 -4.48 2.53
C LEU A 125 10.26 -5.03 3.24
N ARG A 126 11.36 -5.19 2.51
CA ARG A 126 12.66 -5.53 3.05
C ARG A 126 13.47 -4.28 3.28
N VAL A 127 14.22 -4.26 4.37
CA VAL A 127 15.09 -3.14 4.72
C VAL A 127 16.47 -3.73 5.01
N GLU A 128 17.46 -3.35 4.20
CA GLU A 128 18.82 -3.89 4.27
C GLU A 128 19.85 -2.79 4.57
N GLN A 129 20.87 -3.14 5.35
CA GLN A 129 22.03 -2.29 5.51
C GLN A 129 23.03 -2.56 4.38
N ILE A 130 23.42 -1.53 3.64
CA ILE A 130 24.49 -1.66 2.65
C ILE A 130 25.82 -1.80 3.40
N PRO A 131 26.71 -2.73 3.00
CA PRO A 131 28.06 -2.78 3.54
C PRO A 131 28.78 -1.43 3.34
N ALA A 132 29.50 -0.97 4.35
CA ALA A 132 30.35 0.20 4.20
C ALA A 132 31.35 -0.05 3.05
N ARG A 133 31.39 0.84 2.06
CA ARG A 133 32.45 0.80 1.05
C ARG A 133 33.75 1.21 1.74
N HIS A 134 34.72 0.29 1.77
CA HIS A 134 36.10 0.55 2.21
C HIS A 134 36.86 1.37 1.17
#